data_AF-A0A7V9HUH4-F1
#
_entry.id   AF-A0A7V9HUH4-F1
#
_cell.length_a   1.000
_cell.length_b   1.000
_cell.length_c   1.000
_cell.angle_alpha   90.00
_cell.angle_beta   90.00
_cell.angle_gamma   90.00
#
_symmetry.space_group_name_H-M   'P 1'
#
loop_
_entity.id
_entity.type
_entity.pdbx_description
1 polymer ?
#
loop_
_entity_poly.entity_id
_entity_poly.type
_entity_poly.pdbx_seq_one_letter_code
_entity_poly.pdbx_strand_id
1 'polypeptide(L)'
;MIRPSSHKSALRIVFAAAAALVALLLGLIVLLLIGVETGPVALLIGLVSATIPLPLYLMLVLWIDRYESEPLWMLATAFFWGALVAVFIAFLFNTASSLMVAVMTESMEAGQAFGAVISAPIVEETAKALILFLLFFQKDEFDGVVDGIVYAAMAGLGFAMTENIQYYGRAVMESG
;
A
#
# COMPACT_ATOMS: atom_id res chain seq x y z
N MET A 1 -37.75 -0.17 -21.18
CA MET A 1 -36.63 -1.06 -20.80
C MET A 1 -35.42 -0.70 -21.67
N ILE A 2 -34.57 0.21 -21.19
CA ILE A 2 -33.41 0.73 -21.95
C ILE A 2 -32.23 -0.18 -21.59
N ARG A 3 -31.74 -0.99 -22.55
CA ARG A 3 -30.50 -1.75 -22.36
C ARG A 3 -29.34 -0.77 -22.20
N PRO A 4 -28.50 -0.87 -21.16
CA PRO A 4 -27.30 -0.06 -21.08
C PRO A 4 -26.42 -0.32 -22.32
N SER A 5 -25.89 0.74 -22.93
CA SER A 5 -25.12 0.62 -24.16
C SER A 5 -23.81 -0.14 -23.91
N SER A 6 -23.67 -1.30 -24.57
CA SER A 6 -22.54 -2.24 -24.49
C SER A 6 -21.14 -1.57 -24.48
N HIS A 7 -20.97 -0.46 -25.20
CA HIS A 7 -19.71 0.27 -25.30
C HIS A 7 -19.25 0.91 -23.98
N LYS A 8 -20.18 1.40 -23.14
CA LYS A 8 -19.84 2.01 -21.83
C LYS A 8 -19.34 0.96 -20.84
N SER A 9 -19.83 -0.28 -20.95
CA SER A 9 -19.39 -1.41 -20.11
C SER A 9 -18.01 -1.91 -20.54
N ALA A 10 -17.75 -2.04 -21.85
CA ALA A 10 -16.45 -2.44 -22.37
C ALA A 10 -15.33 -1.47 -21.98
N LEU A 11 -15.55 -0.15 -22.11
CA LEU A 11 -14.57 0.87 -21.71
C LEU A 11 -14.21 0.77 -20.23
N ARG A 12 -15.19 0.61 -19.34
CA ARG A 12 -14.96 0.44 -17.90
C ARG A 12 -14.09 -0.76 -17.58
N ILE A 13 -14.32 -1.89 -18.25
CA ILE A 13 -13.54 -3.11 -18.07
C ILE A 13 -12.09 -2.89 -18.51
N VAL A 14 -11.87 -2.24 -19.67
CA VAL A 14 -10.52 -1.94 -20.16
C VAL A 14 -9.76 -1.04 -19.18
N PHE A 15 -10.39 0.03 -18.67
CA PHE A 15 -9.75 0.90 -17.69
C PHE A 15 -9.44 0.19 -16.37
N ALA A 16 -10.37 -0.63 -15.87
CA ALA A 16 -10.15 -1.41 -14.66
C ALA A 16 -9.00 -2.43 -14.82
N ALA A 17 -8.94 -3.12 -15.96
CA ALA A 17 -7.86 -4.05 -16.27
C ALA A 17 -6.51 -3.34 -16.39
N ALA A 18 -6.48 -2.18 -17.05
CA ALA A 18 -5.27 -1.37 -17.15
C ALA A 18 -4.79 -0.88 -15.77
N ALA A 19 -5.70 -0.40 -14.92
CA ALA A 19 -5.37 0.03 -13.56
C ALA A 19 -4.83 -1.13 -12.71
N ALA A 20 -5.46 -2.30 -12.78
CA ALA A 20 -4.99 -3.50 -12.10
C ALA A 20 -3.60 -3.93 -12.59
N LEU A 21 -3.35 -3.89 -13.91
CA LEU A 21 -2.04 -4.21 -14.48
C LEU A 21 -0.96 -3.24 -14.00
N VAL A 22 -1.26 -1.94 -13.97
CA VAL A 22 -0.35 -0.92 -13.45
C VAL A 22 -0.05 -1.19 -11.97
N ALA A 23 -1.07 -1.42 -11.14
CA ALA A 23 -0.86 -1.71 -9.72
C ALA A 23 0.01 -2.96 -9.50
N LEU A 24 -0.23 -4.04 -10.26
CA LEU A 24 0.58 -5.25 -10.21
C LEU A 24 2.03 -4.99 -10.63
N LEU A 25 2.23 -4.18 -11.67
CA LEU A 25 3.56 -3.79 -12.11
C LEU A 25 4.29 -2.97 -11.04
N LEU A 26 3.62 -2.03 -10.39
CA LEU A 26 4.19 -1.26 -9.28
C LEU A 26 4.60 -2.17 -8.11
N GLY A 27 3.74 -3.09 -7.72
CA GLY A 27 4.05 -4.07 -6.68
C GLY A 27 5.22 -4.98 -7.05
N LEU A 28 5.28 -5.44 -8.31
CA LEU A 28 6.42 -6.23 -8.80
C LEU A 28 7.71 -5.42 -8.74
N ILE A 29 7.69 -4.15 -9.16
CA ILE A 29 8.85 -3.25 -9.06
C ILE A 29 9.31 -3.13 -7.62
N VAL A 30 8.39 -2.89 -6.67
CA VAL A 30 8.73 -2.80 -5.24
C VAL A 30 9.38 -4.10 -4.74
N LEU A 31 8.77 -5.27 -5.03
CA LEU A 31 9.33 -6.56 -4.62
C LEU A 31 10.71 -6.84 -5.25
N LEU A 32 10.92 -6.44 -6.51
CA LEU A 32 12.21 -6.55 -7.17
C LEU A 32 13.25 -5.64 -6.51
N LEU A 33 12.88 -4.41 -6.15
CA LEU A 33 13.77 -3.49 -5.45
C LEU A 33 14.19 -4.03 -4.08
N ILE A 34 13.22 -4.53 -3.30
CA ILE A 34 13.51 -5.21 -2.02
C ILE A 34 14.38 -6.44 -2.25
N GLY A 35 14.11 -7.23 -3.29
CA GLY A 35 14.90 -8.42 -3.63
C GLY A 35 16.34 -8.12 -4.07
N VAL A 36 16.57 -7.02 -4.80
CA VAL A 36 17.91 -6.54 -5.16
C VAL A 36 18.67 -6.07 -3.93
N GLU A 37 17.97 -5.41 -3.00
CA GLU A 37 18.56 -4.93 -1.75
C GLU A 37 18.90 -6.08 -0.79
N THR A 38 17.96 -7.02 -0.60
CA THR A 38 18.04 -8.03 0.46
C THR A 38 18.56 -9.40 0.01
N GLY A 39 18.51 -9.66 -1.30
CA GLY A 39 18.74 -10.99 -1.86
C GLY A 39 17.51 -11.90 -1.76
N PRO A 40 17.47 -12.99 -2.56
CA PRO A 40 16.27 -13.81 -2.73
C PRO A 40 15.87 -14.59 -1.46
N VAL A 41 16.83 -15.04 -0.66
CA VAL A 41 16.55 -15.82 0.56
C VAL A 41 15.93 -14.93 1.64
N ALA A 42 16.52 -13.76 1.90
CA ALA A 42 16.01 -12.82 2.88
C ALA A 42 14.64 -12.24 2.44
N LEU A 43 14.44 -11.98 1.15
CA LEU A 43 13.14 -11.60 0.60
C LEU A 43 12.07 -12.66 0.91
N LEU A 44 12.37 -13.95 0.71
CA LEU A 44 11.42 -15.03 0.97
C LEU A 44 11.09 -15.14 2.47
N ILE A 45 12.10 -15.05 3.33
CA ILE A 45 11.89 -15.06 4.79
C ILE A 45 11.06 -13.85 5.21
N GLY A 46 11.36 -12.66 4.69
CA GLY A 46 10.60 -11.44 4.94
C GLY A 46 9.15 -11.56 4.48
N LEU A 47 8.90 -12.13 3.31
CA LEU A 47 7.55 -12.36 2.76
C LEU A 47 6.73 -13.32 3.64
N VAL A 48 7.32 -14.43 4.07
CA VAL A 48 6.66 -15.36 4.99
C VAL A 48 6.41 -14.68 6.34
N SER A 49 7.40 -13.99 6.88
CA SER A 49 7.31 -13.37 8.21
C SER A 49 6.29 -12.23 8.27
N ALA A 50 6.22 -11.40 7.22
CA ALA A 50 5.26 -10.30 7.08
C ALA A 50 3.81 -10.78 6.89
N THR A 51 3.61 -11.96 6.31
CA THR A 51 2.27 -12.51 6.05
C THR A 51 1.70 -13.30 7.22
N ILE A 52 2.53 -13.85 8.12
CA ILE A 52 2.06 -14.59 9.30
C ILE A 52 1.08 -13.80 10.19
N PRO A 53 1.34 -12.53 10.58
CA PRO A 53 0.42 -11.79 11.44
C PRO A 53 -0.77 -11.18 10.68
N LEU A 54 -0.70 -11.13 9.34
CA LEU A 54 -1.71 -10.44 8.52
C LEU A 54 -3.13 -11.01 8.70
N PRO A 55 -3.38 -12.34 8.69
CA PRO A 55 -4.71 -12.89 8.95
C PRO A 55 -5.31 -12.44 10.27
N LEU A 56 -4.50 -12.32 11.33
CA LEU A 56 -4.98 -11.85 12.64
C LEU A 56 -5.49 -10.41 12.54
N TYR A 57 -4.72 -9.52 11.92
CA TYR A 57 -5.13 -8.13 11.75
C TYR A 57 -6.34 -7.96 10.82
N LEU A 58 -6.40 -8.74 9.73
CA LEU A 58 -7.57 -8.76 8.86
C LEU A 58 -8.82 -9.22 9.62
N MET A 59 -8.71 -10.24 10.46
CA MET A 59 -9.83 -10.68 11.32
C MET A 59 -10.28 -9.57 12.27
N LEU A 60 -9.36 -8.77 12.82
CA LEU A 60 -9.73 -7.63 13.67
C LEU A 60 -10.48 -6.54 12.89
N VAL A 61 -10.03 -6.22 11.68
CA VAL A 61 -10.72 -5.24 10.81
C VAL A 61 -12.11 -5.73 10.42
N LEU A 62 -12.22 -6.97 9.96
CA LEU A 62 -13.51 -7.58 9.61
C LEU A 62 -14.44 -7.74 10.83
N TRP A 63 -13.87 -7.88 12.03
CA TRP A 63 -14.65 -7.89 13.26
C TRP A 63 -15.22 -6.51 13.58
N ILE A 64 -14.50 -5.42 13.30
CA ILE A 64 -15.01 -4.05 13.42
C ILE A 64 -16.13 -3.82 12.41
N ASP A 65 -15.94 -4.30 11.17
CA ASP A 65 -16.85 -4.23 10.03
C ASP A 65 -18.13 -5.10 10.16
N ARG A 66 -18.29 -5.85 11.25
CA ARG A 66 -19.34 -6.88 11.35
C ARG A 66 -20.77 -6.35 11.38
N TYR A 67 -20.96 -5.08 11.72
CA TYR A 67 -22.29 -4.50 11.94
C TYR A 67 -22.91 -4.01 10.63
N GLU A 68 -22.09 -3.46 9.74
CA GLU A 68 -22.44 -3.04 8.39
C GLU A 68 -21.28 -3.51 7.51
N SER A 69 -21.43 -4.70 6.92
CA SER A 69 -20.33 -5.33 6.21
C SER A 69 -20.11 -4.70 4.85
N GLU A 70 -18.89 -4.22 4.63
CA GLU A 70 -18.49 -3.56 3.40
C GLU A 70 -18.32 -4.56 2.24
N PRO A 71 -18.51 -4.13 0.99
CA PRO A 71 -18.26 -4.98 -0.16
C PRO A 71 -16.80 -5.44 -0.21
N LEU A 72 -16.59 -6.76 -0.31
CA LEU A 72 -15.25 -7.37 -0.34
C LEU A 72 -14.32 -6.77 -1.40
N TRP A 73 -14.87 -6.33 -2.53
CA TRP A 73 -14.07 -5.73 -3.60
C TRP A 73 -13.53 -4.35 -3.20
N MET A 74 -14.22 -3.57 -2.37
CA MET A 74 -13.73 -2.28 -1.84
C MET A 74 -12.64 -2.51 -0.81
N LEU A 75 -12.85 -3.47 0.11
CA LEU A 75 -11.84 -3.88 1.09
C LEU A 75 -10.55 -4.36 0.38
N ALA A 76 -10.69 -5.23 -0.62
CA ALA A 76 -9.56 -5.70 -1.43
C ALA A 76 -8.88 -4.54 -2.18
N THR A 77 -9.66 -3.61 -2.74
CA THR A 77 -9.11 -2.43 -3.42
C THR A 77 -8.30 -1.55 -2.47
N ALA A 78 -8.81 -1.28 -1.27
CA ALA A 78 -8.10 -0.53 -0.24
C ALA A 78 -6.81 -1.24 0.20
N PHE A 79 -6.89 -2.54 0.44
CA PHE A 79 -5.73 -3.36 0.79
C PHE A 79 -4.65 -3.34 -0.30
N PHE A 80 -5.00 -3.64 -1.55
CA PHE A 80 -4.04 -3.66 -2.66
C PHE A 80 -3.56 -2.26 -3.05
N TRP A 81 -4.35 -1.21 -2.83
CA TRP A 81 -3.86 0.15 -2.94
C TRP A 81 -2.70 0.38 -1.96
N GLY A 82 -2.89 0.03 -0.69
CA GLY A 82 -1.85 0.08 0.34
C GLY A 82 -0.62 -0.71 -0.06
N ALA A 83 -0.79 -1.99 -0.38
CA ALA A 83 0.30 -2.94 -0.62
C ALA A 83 1.12 -2.65 -1.88
N LEU A 84 0.52 -2.03 -2.90
CA LEU A 84 1.13 -1.88 -4.22
C LEU A 84 1.39 -0.42 -4.58
N VAL A 85 0.36 0.42 -4.52
CA VAL A 85 0.43 1.81 -5.02
C VAL A 85 1.02 2.74 -3.98
N ALA A 86 0.48 2.71 -2.75
CA ALA A 86 0.91 3.61 -1.68
C ALA A 86 2.38 3.36 -1.29
N VAL A 87 2.80 2.09 -1.21
CA VAL A 87 4.21 1.74 -0.95
C VAL A 87 5.12 2.21 -2.08
N PHE A 88 4.71 2.07 -3.35
CA PHE A 88 5.51 2.59 -4.46
C PHE A 88 5.66 4.11 -4.42
N ILE A 89 4.58 4.85 -4.12
CA ILE A 89 4.61 6.30 -3.93
C ILE A 89 5.57 6.65 -2.79
N ALA A 90 5.42 5.99 -1.63
CA ALA A 90 6.29 6.20 -0.47
C ALA A 90 7.75 5.97 -0.81
N PHE A 91 8.06 4.83 -1.45
CA PHE A 91 9.42 4.51 -1.87
C PHE A 91 10.04 5.62 -2.74
N LEU A 92 9.31 6.09 -3.77
CA LEU A 92 9.79 7.11 -4.69
C LEU A 92 10.06 8.44 -3.97
N PHE A 93 9.08 8.91 -3.21
CA PHE A 93 9.15 10.24 -2.58
C PHE A 93 10.08 10.26 -1.36
N ASN A 94 10.11 9.21 -0.53
CA ASN A 94 11.04 9.11 0.60
C ASN A 94 12.49 9.00 0.11
N THR A 95 12.75 8.25 -0.95
CA THR A 95 14.09 8.16 -1.54
C THR A 95 14.53 9.51 -2.12
N ALA A 96 13.64 10.17 -2.89
CA ALA A 96 13.95 11.45 -3.50
C ALA A 96 14.19 12.56 -2.46
N SER A 97 13.37 12.63 -1.41
CA SER A 97 13.50 13.61 -0.33
C SER A 97 14.77 13.37 0.50
N SER A 98 15.06 12.12 0.84
CA SER A 98 16.29 11.73 1.53
C SER A 98 17.53 12.13 0.73
N LEU A 99 17.54 11.87 -0.58
CA LEU A 99 18.67 12.23 -1.45
C LEU A 99 18.81 13.74 -1.60
N MET A 100 17.70 14.48 -1.75
CA MET A 100 17.72 15.94 -1.85
C MET A 100 18.34 16.56 -0.60
N VAL A 101 17.91 16.13 0.58
CA VAL A 101 18.46 16.63 1.85
C VAL A 101 19.91 16.20 2.02
N ALA A 102 20.28 14.98 1.63
CA ALA A 102 21.67 14.54 1.68
C ALA A 102 22.60 15.42 0.82
N VAL A 103 22.15 15.83 -0.37
CA VAL A 103 22.90 16.74 -1.25
C VAL A 103 22.97 18.15 -0.67
N MET A 104 21.86 18.67 -0.13
CA MET A 104 21.81 20.03 0.42
C MET A 104 22.63 20.20 1.71
N THR A 105 22.76 19.12 2.48
CA THR A 105 23.46 19.12 3.78
C THR A 105 24.86 18.51 3.72
N GLU A 106 25.26 17.98 2.56
CA GLU A 106 26.47 17.19 2.35
C GLU A 106 26.60 16.02 3.35
N SER A 107 25.47 15.50 3.85
CA SER A 107 25.43 14.43 4.85
C SER A 107 24.36 13.40 4.50
N MET A 108 24.80 12.18 4.16
CA MET A 108 23.90 11.07 3.87
C MET A 108 23.07 10.68 5.10
N GLU A 109 23.67 10.75 6.28
CA GLU A 109 22.99 10.45 7.56
C GLU A 109 21.86 11.47 7.82
N ALA A 110 22.11 12.76 7.59
CA ALA A 110 21.07 13.79 7.74
C ALA A 110 19.92 13.59 6.74
N GLY A 111 20.24 13.21 5.50
CA GLY A 111 19.24 12.87 4.49
C GLY A 111 18.38 11.67 4.89
N GLN A 112 19.01 10.58 5.35
CA GLN A 112 18.31 9.38 5.81
C GLN A 112 17.43 9.66 7.04
N ALA A 113 17.94 10.43 8.02
CA ALA A 113 17.19 10.82 9.20
C ALA A 113 15.96 11.67 8.83
N PHE A 114 16.12 12.64 7.91
CA PHE A 114 15.00 13.42 7.40
C PHE A 114 13.97 12.54 6.67
N GLY A 115 14.46 11.65 5.79
CA GLY A 115 13.63 10.71 5.05
C GLY A 115 12.77 9.85 5.99
N ALA A 116 13.37 9.28 7.03
CA ALA A 116 12.69 8.38 7.97
C ALA A 116 11.79 9.11 8.98
N VAL A 117 12.17 10.29 9.47
CA VAL A 117 11.45 10.96 10.56
C VAL A 117 10.41 11.96 10.07
N ILE A 118 10.65 12.60 8.92
CA ILE A 118 9.80 13.68 8.40
C ILE A 118 9.09 13.27 7.13
N SER A 119 9.83 12.79 6.12
CA SER A 119 9.23 12.46 4.82
C SER A 119 8.28 11.27 4.94
N ALA A 120 8.75 10.17 5.51
CA ALA A 120 8.01 8.92 5.65
C ALA A 120 6.60 9.12 6.25
N PRO A 121 6.42 9.66 7.47
CA PRO A 121 5.08 9.78 8.04
C PRO A 121 4.14 10.67 7.21
N ILE A 122 4.65 11.71 6.57
CA ILE A 122 3.80 12.60 5.75
C ILE A 122 3.41 11.92 4.45
N VAL A 123 4.39 11.38 3.72
CA VAL A 123 4.20 10.80 2.39
C VAL A 123 3.39 9.51 2.50
N GLU A 124 3.69 8.65 3.46
CA GLU A 124 3.05 7.35 3.61
C GLU A 124 1.59 7.49 4.03
N GLU A 125 1.31 8.33 5.02
CA GLU A 125 -0.09 8.56 5.45
C GLU A 125 -0.89 9.24 4.34
N THR A 126 -0.30 10.21 3.64
CA THR A 126 -0.97 10.85 2.49
C THR A 126 -1.25 9.82 1.38
N ALA A 127 -0.26 9.01 1.01
CA ALA A 127 -0.38 8.01 -0.04
C ALA A 127 -1.42 6.93 0.30
N LYS A 128 -1.48 6.48 1.56
CA LYS A 128 -2.51 5.56 2.06
C LYS A 128 -3.89 6.21 2.03
N ALA A 129 -4.01 7.46 2.50
CA ALA A 129 -5.28 8.17 2.57
C ALA A 129 -5.91 8.48 1.19
N LEU A 130 -5.12 8.52 0.12
CA LEU A 130 -5.64 8.78 -1.24
C LEU A 130 -6.74 7.80 -1.66
N ILE A 131 -6.69 6.53 -1.26
CA ILE A 131 -7.75 5.59 -1.62
C ILE A 131 -9.07 5.91 -0.95
N LEU A 132 -9.05 6.43 0.28
CA LEU A 132 -10.26 6.87 0.97
C LEU A 132 -10.91 8.03 0.20
N PHE A 133 -10.10 8.97 -0.31
CA PHE A 133 -10.61 10.06 -1.13
C PHE A 133 -11.24 9.54 -2.44
N LEU A 134 -10.68 8.50 -3.06
CA LEU A 134 -11.24 7.88 -4.26
C LEU A 134 -12.55 7.12 -3.95
N LEU A 135 -12.58 6.36 -2.87
CA LEU A 135 -13.76 5.59 -2.43
C LEU A 135 -14.87 6.50 -1.89
N PHE A 136 -14.55 7.67 -1.33
CA PHE A 136 -15.53 8.65 -0.86
C PHE A 136 -16.52 9.11 -1.97
N PHE A 137 -16.11 9.06 -3.23
CA PHE A 137 -17.01 9.37 -4.35
C PHE A 137 -18.02 8.25 -4.66
N GLN A 138 -17.86 7.06 -4.09
CA GLN A 138 -18.83 5.96 -4.11
C GLN A 138 -19.77 6.07 -2.89
N LYS A 139 -20.56 7.13 -2.87
CA LYS A 139 -21.45 7.51 -1.76
C LYS A 139 -22.48 6.46 -1.35
N ASP A 140 -22.71 5.44 -2.17
CA ASP A 140 -23.65 4.37 -1.87
C ASP A 140 -23.09 3.35 -0.87
N GLU A 141 -21.77 3.35 -0.62
CA GLU A 141 -21.03 2.37 0.20
C GLU A 141 -20.00 3.06 1.13
N PHE A 142 -20.09 4.38 1.31
CA PHE A 142 -19.25 5.15 2.24
C PHE A 142 -20.18 6.14 2.94
N ASP A 143 -20.84 5.67 3.99
CA ASP A 143 -21.92 6.39 4.68
C ASP A 143 -21.58 6.71 6.15
N GLY A 144 -20.51 6.08 6.70
CA GLY A 144 -20.10 6.18 8.08
C GLY A 144 -18.63 6.51 8.32
N VAL A 145 -18.33 6.94 9.55
CA VAL A 145 -16.94 7.09 10.04
C VAL A 145 -16.28 5.72 10.21
N VAL A 146 -17.08 4.68 10.49
CA VAL A 146 -16.60 3.30 10.66
C VAL A 146 -16.02 2.76 9.35
N ASP A 147 -16.69 2.99 8.23
CA ASP A 147 -16.24 2.57 6.90
C ASP A 147 -14.90 3.23 6.57
N GLY A 148 -14.79 4.53 6.88
CA GLY A 148 -13.53 5.27 6.79
C GLY A 148 -12.40 4.63 7.61
N ILE A 149 -12.70 4.17 8.85
CA ILE A 149 -11.74 3.45 9.69
C ILE A 149 -11.38 2.10 9.08
N VAL A 150 -12.36 1.34 8.57
CA VAL A 150 -12.15 0.03 7.94
C VAL A 150 -11.29 0.16 6.69
N TYR A 151 -11.61 1.10 5.78
CA TYR A 151 -10.82 1.35 4.57
C TYR A 151 -9.41 1.88 4.87
N ALA A 152 -9.27 2.78 5.86
CA ALA A 152 -7.95 3.21 6.34
C ALA A 152 -7.14 2.05 6.88
N ALA A 153 -7.76 1.17 7.69
CA ALA A 153 -7.10 0.00 8.24
C ALA A 153 -6.68 -0.97 7.14
N MET A 154 -7.54 -1.24 6.15
CA MET A 154 -7.18 -2.10 5.01
C MET A 154 -6.00 -1.54 4.21
N ALA A 155 -5.99 -0.23 3.91
CA ALA A 155 -4.88 0.42 3.24
C ALA A 155 -3.59 0.38 4.09
N GLY A 156 -3.71 0.60 5.40
CA GLY A 156 -2.60 0.49 6.35
C GLY A 156 -2.03 -0.92 6.43
N LEU A 157 -2.88 -1.95 6.49
CA LEU A 157 -2.45 -3.34 6.54
C LEU A 157 -1.76 -3.80 5.26
N GLY A 158 -2.27 -3.38 4.11
CA GLY A 158 -1.61 -3.63 2.82
C GLY A 158 -0.23 -2.98 2.78
N PHE A 159 -0.15 -1.71 3.15
CA PHE A 159 1.13 -0.98 3.20
C PHE A 159 2.13 -1.65 4.15
N ALA A 160 1.70 -1.93 5.38
CA ALA A 160 2.53 -2.55 6.41
C ALA A 160 2.98 -3.96 6.01
N MET A 161 2.16 -4.72 5.27
CA MET A 161 2.58 -6.02 4.74
C MET A 161 3.83 -5.85 3.88
N THR A 162 3.81 -5.02 2.85
CA THR A 162 4.95 -4.85 1.94
C THR A 162 6.16 -4.22 2.62
N GLU A 163 5.94 -3.25 3.50
CA GLU A 163 7.01 -2.61 4.26
C GLU A 163 7.73 -3.60 5.20
N ASN A 164 6.97 -4.46 5.89
CA ASN A 164 7.53 -5.48 6.77
C ASN A 164 8.35 -6.53 6.02
N ILE A 165 8.07 -6.80 4.74
CA ILE A 165 8.93 -7.67 3.91
C ILE A 165 10.34 -7.09 3.87
N GLN A 166 10.46 -5.79 3.65
CA GLN A 166 11.75 -5.10 3.60
C GLN A 166 12.43 -5.08 4.96
N TYR A 167 11.72 -4.72 6.03
CA TYR A 167 12.30 -4.69 7.38
C TYR A 167 12.79 -6.06 7.84
N TYR A 168 11.98 -7.10 7.68
CA TYR A 168 12.37 -8.45 8.07
C TYR A 168 13.48 -9.02 7.18
N GLY A 169 13.47 -8.71 5.88
CA GLY A 169 14.56 -9.05 4.98
C GLY A 169 15.90 -8.43 5.40
N ARG A 170 15.91 -7.13 5.75
CA ARG A 170 17.10 -6.45 6.28
C ARG A 170 17.58 -7.06 7.60
N ALA A 171 16.65 -7.35 8.53
CA ALA A 171 17.00 -7.97 9.81
C ALA A 171 17.65 -9.36 9.66
N VAL A 172 17.26 -10.13 8.64
CA VAL A 172 17.91 -11.42 8.32
C VAL A 172 19.35 -11.21 7.85
N MET A 173 19.62 -10.18 7.04
CA MET A 173 20.98 -9.89 6.59
C MET A 173 21.90 -9.42 7.71
N GLU A 174 21.36 -8.70 8.69
CA GLU A 174 22.15 -8.20 9.84
C GLU A 174 22.46 -9.31 10.86
N SER A 175 21.69 -10.40 10.85
CA SER A 175 21.82 -11.52 11.80
C SER A 175 22.58 -12.74 11.26
N GLY A 176 22.88 -12.78 9.96
CA GLY A 176 23.66 -13.82 9.29
C GLY A 176 25.11 -13.42 9.05
#